data_AF-A0A3D0GZD6-F1
#
_entry.id   AF-A0A3D0GZD6-F1
#
_cell.length_a   1.000
_cell.length_b   1.000
_cell.length_c   1.000
_cell.angle_alpha   90.00
_cell.angle_beta   90.00
_cell.angle_gamma   90.00
#
_symmetry.space_group_name_H-M   'P 1'
#
loop_
_entity.id
_entity.type
_entity.pdbx_description
1 polymer ?
#
loop_
_entity_poly.entity_id
_entity_poly.type
_entity_poly.pdbx_seq_one_letter_code
_entity_poly.pdbx_strand_id
1 'polypeptide(L)'
;MPSIEALTLLLGVKLVGSRAFRDYMQIYAMSLLLLAGSTLIDIRAYFLIYFILMVILLNAAVVLLAFYSEDRTMKLDYAKVTTILYKTSTIALIAIPLTAVFFFILPRSTYPLLTFLNIGRSAHSGFTDQVQLGDVTDIQSNADVVFRAHMDQIKEEDLYWRGVVLDTFDGKAWRSTEPATEAGKVNQKGDTITQTIYLEPTDNKHLFALDRPVQIQHEHTIRTRNLSYQSKTHITDKVRYTARSVPSRVYPTALQQWDKYLQLPAGLPKEVVDLVMGLT
;
A
#
# COMPACT_ATOMS: atom_id res chain seq x y z
N MET A 1 3.99 -18.53 -9.12
CA MET A 1 4.21 -17.24 -9.81
C MET A 1 4.66 -17.59 -11.21
N PRO A 2 3.96 -17.16 -12.27
CA PRO A 2 4.20 -17.65 -13.64
C PRO A 2 5.65 -17.49 -14.12
N SER A 3 6.34 -16.45 -13.66
CA SER A 3 7.75 -16.18 -13.98
C SER A 3 8.72 -17.21 -13.40
N ILE A 4 8.50 -17.68 -12.17
CA ILE A 4 9.36 -18.69 -11.51
C ILE A 4 9.18 -20.04 -12.19
N GLU A 5 7.94 -20.42 -12.48
CA GLU A 5 7.60 -21.67 -13.16
C GLU A 5 8.24 -21.73 -14.57
N ALA A 6 8.16 -20.63 -15.32
CA ALA A 6 8.82 -20.52 -16.63
C ALA A 6 10.36 -20.65 -16.52
N LEU A 7 10.98 -20.01 -15.52
CA LEU A 7 12.41 -20.13 -15.26
C LEU A 7 12.83 -21.55 -14.87
N THR A 8 12.03 -22.25 -14.06
CA THR A 8 12.29 -23.65 -13.68
C THR A 8 12.22 -24.57 -14.90
N LEU A 9 11.25 -24.35 -15.78
CA LEU A 9 11.10 -25.13 -17.01
C LEU A 9 12.26 -24.87 -17.98
N LEU A 10 12.66 -23.61 -18.16
CA LEU A 10 13.84 -23.22 -18.95
C LEU A 10 15.12 -23.84 -18.42
N LEU A 11 15.32 -23.85 -17.09
CA LEU A 11 16.47 -24.51 -16.46
C LEU A 11 16.47 -26.01 -16.77
N GLY A 12 15.32 -26.68 -16.64
CA GLY A 12 15.16 -28.09 -16.98
C GLY A 12 15.55 -28.39 -18.44
N VAL A 13 15.05 -27.60 -19.39
CA VAL A 13 15.40 -27.73 -20.82
C VAL A 13 16.90 -27.49 -21.04
N LYS A 14 17.46 -26.46 -20.39
CA LYS A 14 18.87 -26.10 -20.53
C LYS A 14 19.81 -27.18 -19.96
N LEU A 15 19.38 -27.90 -18.92
CA LEU A 15 20.12 -29.04 -18.37
C LEU A 15 20.13 -30.26 -19.32
N VAL A 16 19.12 -30.41 -20.18
CA VAL A 16 19.08 -31.54 -21.14
C VAL A 16 19.85 -31.22 -22.44
N GLY A 17 20.06 -29.93 -22.75
CA GLY A 17 20.76 -29.49 -23.95
C GLY A 17 22.27 -29.76 -23.98
N SER A 18 22.86 -29.57 -25.17
CA SER A 18 24.31 -29.64 -25.39
C SER A 18 25.06 -28.66 -24.49
N ARG A 19 26.21 -29.08 -23.96
CA ARG A 19 26.94 -28.34 -22.93
C ARG A 19 28.11 -27.56 -23.52
N ALA A 20 27.89 -26.31 -23.94
CA ALA A 20 28.98 -25.37 -24.22
C ALA A 20 29.29 -24.51 -22.97
N PHE A 21 30.45 -23.86 -22.96
CA PHE A 21 30.88 -22.93 -21.90
C PHE A 21 29.78 -21.93 -21.51
N ARG A 22 29.15 -21.32 -22.51
CA ARG A 22 28.05 -20.36 -22.35
C ARG A 22 26.82 -20.98 -21.67
N ASP A 23 26.54 -22.24 -21.93
CA ASP A 23 25.35 -22.91 -21.39
C ASP A 23 25.49 -23.15 -19.89
N TYR A 24 26.70 -23.42 -19.38
CA TYR A 24 26.96 -23.50 -17.94
C TYR A 24 26.71 -22.15 -17.25
N MET A 25 27.23 -21.05 -17.80
CA MET A 25 26.98 -19.71 -17.25
C MET A 25 25.48 -19.36 -17.22
N GLN A 26 24.74 -19.75 -18.25
CA GLN A 26 23.28 -19.57 -18.30
C GLN A 26 22.53 -20.40 -17.25
N ILE A 27 22.92 -21.67 -17.06
CA ILE A 27 22.34 -22.55 -16.03
C ILE A 27 22.56 -21.95 -14.63
N TYR A 28 23.77 -21.46 -14.36
CA TYR A 28 24.10 -20.80 -13.10
C TYR A 28 23.30 -19.51 -12.88
N ALA A 29 23.19 -18.65 -13.91
CA ALA A 29 22.41 -17.43 -13.84
C ALA A 29 20.91 -17.72 -13.59
N MET A 30 20.33 -18.69 -14.29
CA MET A 30 18.94 -19.12 -14.09
C MET A 30 18.72 -19.67 -12.67
N SER A 31 19.67 -20.43 -12.15
CA SER A 31 19.55 -21.00 -10.81
C SER A 31 19.70 -19.94 -9.70
N LEU A 32 20.55 -18.92 -9.92
CA LEU A 32 20.65 -17.75 -9.04
C LEU A 32 19.35 -16.92 -9.06
N LEU A 33 18.77 -16.71 -10.25
CA LEU A 33 17.49 -16.00 -10.41
C LEU A 33 16.33 -16.75 -9.74
N LEU A 34 16.30 -18.08 -9.83
CA LEU A 34 15.30 -18.89 -9.12
C LEU A 34 15.46 -18.80 -7.61
N LEU A 35 16.69 -18.82 -7.11
CA LEU A 35 16.98 -18.66 -5.69
C LEU A 35 16.57 -17.27 -5.19
N ALA A 36 16.87 -16.21 -5.94
CA ALA A 36 16.39 -14.86 -5.65
C ALA A 36 14.85 -14.77 -5.70
N GLY A 37 14.24 -15.40 -6.71
CA GLY A 37 12.78 -15.53 -6.87
C GLY A 37 12.11 -16.19 -5.67
N SER A 38 12.75 -17.19 -5.07
CA SER A 38 12.24 -17.87 -3.88
C SER A 38 12.08 -16.93 -2.67
N THR A 39 12.90 -15.87 -2.56
CA THR A 39 12.79 -14.92 -1.44
C THR A 39 11.54 -14.05 -1.50
N LEU A 40 10.95 -13.88 -2.69
CA LEU A 40 9.67 -13.19 -2.86
C LEU A 40 8.50 -14.00 -2.28
N ILE A 41 8.66 -15.31 -2.14
CA ILE A 41 7.62 -16.21 -1.63
C ILE A 41 7.78 -16.42 -0.13
N ASP A 42 8.99 -16.64 0.38
CA ASP A 42 9.23 -16.94 1.79
C ASP A 42 10.59 -16.39 2.27
N ILE A 43 10.60 -15.62 3.35
CA ILE A 43 11.79 -14.99 3.94
C ILE A 43 12.20 -15.81 5.17
N ARG A 44 12.92 -16.90 4.95
CA ARG A 44 13.43 -17.75 6.04
C ARG A 44 14.95 -17.87 6.01
N ALA A 45 15.54 -18.08 7.18
CA ALA A 45 16.99 -18.09 7.37
C ALA A 45 17.74 -19.14 6.53
N TYR A 46 17.10 -20.25 6.14
CA TYR A 46 17.72 -21.27 5.30
C TYR A 46 18.06 -20.77 3.88
N PHE A 47 17.46 -19.68 3.41
CA PHE A 47 17.85 -19.03 2.16
C PHE A 47 19.34 -18.65 2.15
N LEU A 48 19.85 -18.14 3.28
CA LEU A 48 21.24 -17.72 3.39
C LEU A 48 22.20 -18.90 3.16
N ILE A 49 21.83 -20.08 3.65
CA ILE A 49 22.62 -21.31 3.47
C ILE A 49 22.67 -21.69 1.99
N TYR A 50 21.52 -21.72 1.31
CA TYR A 50 21.46 -22.01 -0.13
C TYR A 50 22.21 -20.97 -0.96
N PHE A 51 22.13 -19.69 -0.60
CA PHE A 51 22.83 -18.61 -1.28
C PHE A 51 24.35 -18.74 -1.17
N ILE A 52 24.86 -18.98 0.03
CA ILE A 52 26.30 -19.20 0.25
C ILE A 52 26.77 -20.43 -0.53
N LEU A 53 26.03 -21.54 -0.47
CA LEU A 53 26.34 -22.76 -1.19
C LEU A 53 26.35 -22.54 -2.72
N MET A 54 25.40 -21.76 -3.23
CA MET A 54 25.33 -21.39 -4.64
C MET A 54 26.53 -20.57 -5.11
N VAL A 55 26.96 -19.61 -4.29
CA VAL A 55 28.14 -18.78 -4.58
C VAL A 55 29.41 -19.63 -4.58
N ILE A 56 29.57 -20.57 -3.65
CA ILE A 56 30.71 -21.49 -3.62
C ILE A 56 30.73 -22.38 -4.87
N LEU A 57 29.59 -22.96 -5.23
CA LEU A 57 29.46 -23.81 -6.42
C LEU A 57 29.71 -23.02 -7.72
N LEU A 58 29.23 -21.78 -7.79
CA LEU A 58 29.48 -20.89 -8.94
C LEU A 58 30.97 -20.61 -9.11
N ASN A 59 31.66 -20.27 -8.02
CA ASN A 59 33.10 -20.04 -8.04
C ASN A 59 33.85 -21.30 -8.48
N ALA A 60 33.52 -22.46 -7.90
CA ALA A 60 34.12 -23.74 -8.27
C ALA A 60 33.90 -24.08 -9.74
N ALA A 61 32.70 -23.83 -10.27
CA ALA A 61 32.39 -24.09 -11.66
C ALA A 61 33.08 -23.14 -12.63
N VAL A 62 33.16 -21.84 -12.32
CA VAL A 62 33.92 -20.88 -13.13
C VAL A 62 35.40 -21.27 -13.19
N VAL A 63 35.98 -21.68 -12.05
CA VAL A 63 37.35 -22.21 -11.98
C VAL A 63 37.49 -23.44 -12.87
N LEU A 64 36.64 -24.46 -12.67
CA LEU A 64 36.70 -25.71 -13.43
C LEU A 64 36.54 -25.48 -14.95
N LEU A 65 35.66 -24.55 -15.32
CA LEU A 65 35.35 -24.24 -16.70
C LEU A 65 36.46 -23.42 -17.37
N ALA A 66 37.09 -22.50 -16.64
CA ALA A 66 38.31 -21.81 -17.10
C ALA A 66 39.45 -22.81 -17.34
N PHE A 67 39.65 -23.76 -16.43
CA PHE A 67 40.63 -24.85 -16.60
C PHE A 67 40.30 -25.73 -17.82
N TYR A 68 39.03 -26.08 -18.04
CA TYR A 68 38.61 -26.88 -19.19
C TYR A 68 38.85 -26.16 -20.53
N SER A 69 38.80 -24.82 -20.54
CA SER A 69 38.96 -24.00 -21.74
C SER A 69 40.42 -23.76 -22.15
N GLU A 70 41.38 -23.88 -21.24
CA GLU A 70 42.72 -23.32 -21.45
C GLU A 70 43.81 -24.38 -21.75
N ASP A 71 43.72 -25.63 -21.23
CA ASP A 71 44.53 -26.76 -21.74
C ASP A 71 44.10 -28.12 -21.15
N ARG A 72 44.01 -29.19 -21.97
CA ARG A 72 43.68 -30.57 -21.51
C ARG A 72 44.85 -31.26 -20.77
N THR A 73 46.02 -30.64 -20.71
CA THR A 73 47.27 -31.29 -20.26
C THR A 73 47.90 -30.70 -18.99
N MET A 74 47.38 -29.61 -18.43
CA MET A 74 47.94 -29.04 -17.20
C MET A 74 47.43 -29.76 -15.95
N LYS A 75 48.37 -30.28 -15.15
CA LYS A 75 48.09 -30.80 -13.80
C LYS A 75 47.58 -29.67 -12.91
N LEU A 76 46.52 -29.94 -12.15
CA LEU A 76 45.96 -29.06 -11.12
C LEU A 76 47.03 -28.78 -10.06
N ASP A 77 47.73 -27.66 -10.21
CA ASP A 77 48.61 -27.13 -9.18
C ASP A 77 47.75 -26.35 -8.16
N TYR A 78 47.81 -26.75 -6.89
CA TYR A 78 47.10 -26.10 -5.78
C TYR A 78 47.36 -24.60 -5.72
N ALA A 79 48.56 -24.15 -6.12
CA ALA A 79 48.93 -22.73 -6.19
C ALA A 79 48.10 -21.94 -7.23
N LYS A 80 47.73 -22.56 -8.36
CA LYS A 80 46.93 -21.89 -9.40
C LYS A 80 45.46 -21.83 -9.03
N VAL A 81 44.92 -22.88 -8.43
CA VAL A 81 43.53 -22.93 -7.94
C VAL A 81 43.31 -21.88 -6.84
N THR A 82 44.23 -21.78 -5.89
CA THR A 82 44.16 -20.78 -4.81
C THR A 82 44.28 -19.35 -5.35
N THR A 83 45.12 -19.12 -6.37
CA THR A 83 45.25 -17.80 -7.01
C THR A 83 43.97 -17.36 -7.72
N ILE A 84 43.32 -18.27 -8.45
CA ILE A 84 42.03 -17.96 -9.11
C ILE A 84 40.94 -17.74 -8.06
N LEU A 85 40.87 -18.60 -7.03
CA LEU A 85 39.91 -18.45 -5.94
C LEU A 85 40.08 -17.11 -5.21
N TYR A 86 41.33 -16.69 -4.97
CA TYR A 86 41.64 -15.40 -4.37
C TYR A 86 41.17 -14.26 -5.27
N LYS A 87 41.51 -14.28 -6.57
CA LYS A 87 41.09 -13.24 -7.53
C LYS A 87 39.56 -13.13 -7.65
N THR A 88 38.85 -14.24 -7.76
CA THR A 88 37.37 -14.23 -7.87
C THR A 88 36.73 -13.81 -6.54
N SER A 89 37.30 -14.22 -5.40
CA SER A 89 36.87 -13.75 -4.08
C SER A 89 37.14 -12.27 -3.88
N THR A 90 38.17 -11.70 -4.50
CA THR A 90 38.47 -10.26 -4.41
C THR A 90 37.39 -9.45 -5.12
N ILE A 91 36.90 -9.92 -6.28
CA ILE A 91 35.78 -9.30 -7.00
C ILE A 91 34.51 -9.31 -6.15
N ALA A 92 34.22 -10.43 -5.49
CA ALA A 92 33.09 -10.54 -4.55
C ALA A 92 33.26 -9.63 -3.33
N LEU A 93 34.47 -9.52 -2.78
CA LEU A 93 34.78 -8.67 -1.64
C LEU A 93 34.65 -7.18 -1.98
N ILE A 94 34.89 -6.77 -3.22
CA ILE A 94 34.66 -5.40 -3.72
C ILE A 94 33.18 -5.14 -3.97
N ALA A 95 32.41 -6.16 -4.38
CA ALA A 95 30.97 -6.02 -4.60
C ALA A 95 30.19 -5.73 -3.30
N ILE A 96 30.61 -6.28 -2.15
CA ILE A 96 29.96 -6.06 -0.84
C ILE A 96 29.93 -4.57 -0.44
N PRO A 97 31.06 -3.84 -0.34
CA PRO A 97 31.05 -2.43 0.02
C PRO A 97 30.36 -1.58 -1.05
N LEU A 98 30.46 -1.93 -2.33
CA LEU A 98 29.71 -1.25 -3.39
C LEU A 98 28.19 -1.40 -3.20
N THR A 99 27.74 -2.59 -2.80
CA THR A 99 26.33 -2.86 -2.47
C THR A 99 25.89 -2.08 -1.23
N ALA A 100 26.75 -1.98 -0.21
CA ALA A 100 26.49 -1.16 0.97
C ALA A 100 26.39 0.33 0.61
N VAL A 101 27.26 0.85 -0.25
CA VAL A 101 27.18 2.22 -0.78
C VAL A 101 25.86 2.43 -1.54
N PHE A 102 25.47 1.50 -2.43
CA PHE A 102 24.17 1.56 -3.09
C PHE A 102 23.00 1.49 -2.10
N PHE A 103 23.12 0.74 -1.01
CA PHE A 103 22.09 0.67 0.03
C PHE A 103 21.85 2.02 0.73
N PHE A 104 22.89 2.86 0.86
CA PHE A 104 22.76 4.21 1.43
C PHE A 104 22.37 5.26 0.38
N ILE A 105 22.87 5.13 -0.86
CA ILE A 105 22.57 6.07 -1.97
C ILE A 105 21.16 5.85 -2.53
N LEU A 106 20.72 4.60 -2.66
CA LEU A 106 19.33 4.28 -2.97
C LEU A 106 18.58 4.43 -1.66
N PRO A 107 17.84 5.53 -1.44
CA PRO A 107 17.03 5.61 -0.23
C PRO A 107 16.13 4.38 -0.26
N ARG A 108 16.05 3.65 0.86
CA ARG A 108 15.09 2.55 1.07
C ARG A 108 13.64 3.08 1.12
N SER A 109 13.40 4.15 0.37
CA SER A 109 12.20 4.92 0.26
C SER A 109 11.16 4.04 -0.37
N THR A 110 9.99 4.07 0.24
CA THR A 110 8.73 3.48 -0.19
C THR A 110 8.29 3.90 -1.60
N TYR A 111 9.06 4.73 -2.30
CA TYR A 111 8.83 5.18 -3.66
C TYR A 111 9.43 4.20 -4.67
N PRO A 112 8.60 3.45 -5.42
CA PRO A 112 9.08 2.65 -6.53
C PRO A 112 9.76 3.56 -7.57
N LEU A 113 11.02 3.28 -7.94
CA LEU A 113 11.73 4.03 -8.98
C LEU A 113 11.01 4.00 -10.35
N LEU A 114 10.04 3.10 -10.51
CA LEU A 114 9.21 2.89 -11.70
C LEU A 114 7.80 3.47 -11.57
N THR A 115 7.56 4.42 -10.65
CA THR A 115 6.21 5.02 -10.48
C THR A 115 5.70 5.69 -11.77
N PHE A 116 6.60 6.16 -12.64
CA PHE A 116 6.24 6.71 -13.96
C PHE A 116 5.69 5.66 -14.95
N LEU A 117 5.89 4.36 -14.72
CA LEU A 117 5.23 3.31 -15.49
C LEU A 117 3.83 2.99 -14.94
N ASN A 118 3.51 3.45 -13.74
CA ASN A 118 2.23 3.25 -13.07
C ASN A 118 1.36 4.52 -13.11
N ILE A 119 1.34 5.22 -14.26
CA ILE A 119 0.54 6.45 -14.46
C ILE A 119 -0.96 6.14 -14.66
N GLY A 120 -1.42 4.88 -14.53
CA GLY A 120 -2.71 4.47 -15.09
C GLY A 120 -3.75 3.84 -14.16
N ARG A 121 -3.56 3.71 -12.85
CA ARG A 121 -4.52 2.99 -11.99
C ARG A 121 -4.60 3.52 -10.56
N SER A 122 -5.13 4.73 -10.36
CA SER A 122 -5.64 5.10 -9.04
C SER A 122 -6.85 6.01 -9.12
N ALA A 123 -7.79 5.70 -10.01
CA ALA A 123 -9.18 6.05 -9.75
C ALA A 123 -9.78 4.90 -8.91
N HIS A 124 -9.43 4.84 -7.62
CA HIS A 124 -10.11 3.94 -6.70
C HIS A 124 -11.52 4.50 -6.48
N SER A 125 -12.51 3.96 -7.20
CA SER A 125 -13.92 4.32 -7.03
C SER A 125 -14.41 3.85 -5.67
N GLY A 126 -14.80 4.76 -4.79
CA GLY A 126 -15.40 4.35 -3.53
C GLY A 126 -15.90 5.47 -2.62
N PHE A 127 -15.32 6.68 -2.69
CA PHE A 127 -15.72 7.76 -1.80
C PHE A 127 -15.50 9.15 -2.43
N THR A 128 -16.59 9.87 -2.68
CA THR A 128 -16.62 11.14 -3.41
C THR A 128 -17.39 12.21 -2.63
N ASP A 129 -17.02 13.48 -2.82
CA ASP A 129 -17.65 14.67 -2.21
C ASP A 129 -19.07 15.00 -2.69
N GLN A 130 -19.61 14.21 -3.61
CA GLN A 130 -20.88 14.40 -4.28
C GLN A 130 -21.60 13.06 -4.50
N VAL A 131 -22.82 12.93 -4.03
CA VAL A 131 -23.64 11.73 -4.28
C VAL A 131 -24.85 12.11 -5.11
N GLN A 132 -25.02 11.50 -6.28
CA GLN A 132 -26.26 11.57 -7.06
C GLN A 132 -27.13 10.34 -6.78
N LEU A 133 -28.44 10.51 -6.82
CA LEU A 133 -29.36 9.37 -6.74
C LEU A 133 -29.18 8.49 -7.99
N GLY A 134 -28.72 7.25 -7.79
CA GLY A 134 -28.40 6.29 -8.85
C GLY A 134 -26.92 5.87 -8.91
N ASP A 135 -26.01 6.74 -8.48
CA ASP A 135 -24.55 6.48 -8.54
C ASP A 135 -24.03 5.61 -7.38
N VAL A 136 -24.83 5.43 -6.32
CA VAL A 136 -24.45 4.65 -5.12
C VAL A 136 -24.37 3.14 -5.41
N THR A 137 -24.96 2.68 -6.51
CA THR A 137 -25.03 1.27 -6.89
C THR A 137 -23.65 0.68 -7.23
N ASP A 138 -22.73 1.50 -7.73
CA ASP A 138 -21.40 1.03 -8.17
C ASP A 138 -20.47 0.72 -6.97
N ILE A 139 -20.64 1.42 -5.84
CA ILE A 139 -19.79 1.26 -4.65
C ILE A 139 -20.00 -0.12 -4.00
N GLN A 140 -21.23 -0.66 -4.01
CA GLN A 140 -21.53 -1.95 -3.40
C GLN A 140 -20.93 -3.14 -4.17
N SER A 141 -20.54 -2.94 -5.43
CA SER A 141 -19.94 -3.99 -6.27
C SER A 141 -18.43 -4.18 -6.01
N ASN A 142 -17.79 -3.24 -5.31
CA ASN A 142 -16.36 -3.28 -5.04
C ASN A 142 -16.08 -3.79 -3.62
N ALA A 143 -15.29 -4.87 -3.52
CA ALA A 143 -14.86 -5.48 -2.25
C ALA A 143 -13.47 -5.01 -1.78
N ASP A 144 -12.92 -3.97 -2.40
CA ASP A 144 -11.64 -3.38 -2.02
C ASP A 144 -11.67 -2.84 -0.59
N VAL A 145 -10.58 -3.07 0.13
CA VAL A 145 -10.43 -2.59 1.51
C VAL A 145 -10.18 -1.08 1.48
N VAL A 146 -11.05 -0.31 2.14
CA VAL A 146 -10.84 1.15 2.30
C VAL A 146 -9.89 1.43 3.47
N PHE A 147 -10.16 0.86 4.64
CA PHE A 147 -9.29 1.00 5.80
C PHE A 147 -9.41 -0.18 6.75
N ARG A 148 -8.47 -0.27 7.69
CA ARG A 148 -8.52 -1.18 8.85
C ARG A 148 -8.44 -0.36 10.13
N ALA A 149 -9.25 -0.69 11.12
CA ALA A 149 -9.24 -0.02 12.41
C ALA A 149 -8.86 -0.99 13.52
N HIS A 150 -8.02 -0.51 14.44
CA HIS A 150 -7.68 -1.19 15.68
C HIS A 150 -8.21 -0.36 16.86
N MET A 151 -9.12 -0.96 17.62
CA MET A 151 -9.84 -0.32 18.73
C MET A 151 -10.43 -1.40 19.65
N ASP A 152 -10.88 -0.99 20.83
CA ASP A 152 -11.65 -1.85 21.73
C ASP A 152 -12.97 -2.27 21.09
N GLN A 153 -13.45 -3.47 21.40
CA GLN A 153 -14.68 -3.98 20.82
C GLN A 153 -15.89 -3.21 21.35
N ILE A 154 -16.76 -2.78 20.42
CA ILE A 154 -18.05 -2.16 20.70
C ILE A 154 -19.18 -2.93 20.04
N LYS A 155 -20.42 -2.52 20.32
CA LYS A 155 -21.59 -3.08 19.64
C LYS A 155 -21.55 -2.73 18.16
N GLU A 156 -21.95 -3.68 17.32
CA GLU A 156 -21.95 -3.50 15.86
C GLU A 156 -22.84 -2.32 15.41
N GLU A 157 -23.95 -2.08 16.12
CA GLU A 157 -24.85 -0.95 15.91
C GLU A 157 -24.19 0.43 16.12
N ASP A 158 -23.08 0.48 16.83
CA ASP A 158 -22.34 1.73 17.10
C ASP A 158 -21.11 1.89 16.18
N LEU A 159 -20.84 0.92 15.28
CA LEU A 159 -19.76 0.97 14.28
C LEU A 159 -20.10 1.85 13.07
N TYR A 160 -20.53 3.09 13.33
CA TYR A 160 -20.78 4.07 12.28
C TYR A 160 -19.51 4.85 11.95
N TRP A 161 -18.93 4.58 10.78
CA TRP A 161 -17.71 5.23 10.29
C TRP A 161 -18.06 6.49 9.50
N ARG A 162 -17.73 7.65 10.05
CA ARG A 162 -17.94 8.95 9.43
C ARG A 162 -16.73 9.30 8.56
N GLY A 163 -16.98 9.70 7.31
CA GLY A 163 -15.98 10.30 6.41
C GLY A 163 -16.32 11.73 6.03
N VAL A 164 -17.46 11.94 5.37
CA VAL A 164 -17.95 13.23 4.90
C VAL A 164 -19.44 13.39 5.24
N VAL A 165 -19.87 14.61 5.48
CA VAL A 165 -21.27 14.98 5.62
C VAL A 165 -21.62 15.87 4.43
N LEU A 166 -22.63 15.44 3.68
CA LEU A 166 -23.20 16.21 2.58
C LEU A 166 -24.39 17.00 3.14
N ASP A 167 -24.30 18.33 3.07
CA ASP A 167 -25.18 19.24 3.81
C ASP A 167 -26.13 20.04 2.90
N THR A 168 -25.93 19.99 1.59
CA THR A 168 -26.68 20.78 0.62
C THR A 168 -27.20 19.88 -0.49
N PHE A 169 -28.48 20.01 -0.80
CA PHE A 169 -29.12 19.27 -1.89
C PHE A 169 -29.54 20.22 -3.00
N ASP A 170 -29.04 20.00 -4.21
CA ASP A 170 -29.32 20.83 -5.39
C ASP A 170 -30.52 20.34 -6.22
N GLY A 171 -31.24 19.31 -5.75
CA GLY A 171 -32.33 18.65 -6.47
C GLY A 171 -31.91 17.41 -7.25
N LYS A 172 -30.61 17.20 -7.46
CA LYS A 172 -30.05 16.01 -8.13
C LYS A 172 -28.96 15.34 -7.30
N ALA A 173 -28.11 16.13 -6.67
CA ALA A 173 -26.93 15.69 -5.95
C ALA A 173 -26.85 16.31 -4.55
N TRP A 174 -26.30 15.53 -3.63
CA TRP A 174 -25.88 15.98 -2.31
C TRP A 174 -24.39 16.37 -2.36
N ARG A 175 -24.04 17.51 -1.76
CA ARG A 175 -22.66 18.05 -1.74
C ARG A 175 -22.28 18.53 -0.34
N SER A 176 -20.99 18.53 -0.04
CA SER A 176 -20.45 19.18 1.17
C SER A 176 -20.08 20.63 0.88
N THR A 177 -20.67 21.58 1.60
CA THR A 177 -20.39 23.03 1.46
C THR A 177 -19.78 23.67 2.70
N GLU A 178 -19.66 22.94 3.81
CA GLU A 178 -19.00 23.45 5.02
C GLU A 178 -17.51 23.75 4.76
N PRO A 179 -17.02 24.96 5.07
CA PRO A 179 -15.60 25.25 4.99
C PRO A 179 -14.83 24.44 6.03
N ALA A 180 -13.70 23.88 5.61
CA ALA A 180 -12.78 23.20 6.50
C ALA A 180 -11.78 24.20 7.09
N THR A 181 -11.63 24.19 8.41
CA THR A 181 -10.67 25.01 9.16
C THR A 181 -9.65 24.12 9.87
N GLU A 182 -8.59 24.69 10.45
CA GLU A 182 -7.61 23.88 11.19
C GLU A 182 -8.27 23.07 12.31
N ALA A 183 -7.89 21.80 12.40
CA ALA A 183 -8.53 20.87 13.31
C ALA A 183 -8.09 21.11 14.77
N GLY A 184 -8.99 21.67 15.58
CA GLY A 184 -8.85 21.73 17.04
C GLY A 184 -9.48 20.52 17.76
N LYS A 185 -9.23 20.41 19.07
CA LYS A 185 -9.96 19.46 19.93
C LYS A 185 -11.41 19.91 20.08
N VAL A 186 -12.35 18.98 19.95
CA VAL A 186 -13.77 19.24 20.26
C VAL A 186 -14.05 18.84 21.69
N ASN A 187 -14.60 19.74 22.50
CA ASN A 187 -15.05 19.36 23.83
C ASN A 187 -16.41 18.65 23.71
N GLN A 188 -16.40 17.32 23.68
CA GLN A 188 -17.61 16.50 23.81
C GLN A 188 -17.57 15.70 25.11
N LYS A 189 -18.74 15.50 25.72
CA LYS A 189 -18.90 14.66 26.91
C LYS A 189 -19.31 13.25 26.48
N GLY A 190 -18.70 12.24 27.07
CA GLY A 190 -19.05 10.84 26.89
C GLY A 190 -17.83 9.92 26.88
N ASP A 191 -18.09 8.63 26.73
CA ASP A 191 -17.06 7.60 26.71
C ASP A 191 -16.26 7.71 25.41
N THR A 192 -14.95 7.87 25.54
CA THR A 192 -14.05 8.08 24.41
C THR A 192 -13.45 6.77 23.96
N ILE A 193 -13.51 6.52 22.66
CA ILE A 193 -12.93 5.34 22.02
C ILE A 193 -11.77 5.77 21.15
N THR A 194 -10.60 5.21 21.42
CA THR A 194 -9.39 5.46 20.64
C THR A 194 -9.27 4.42 19.54
N GLN A 195 -9.10 4.87 18.31
CA GLN A 195 -8.94 4.04 17.13
C GLN A 195 -7.59 4.34 16.48
N THR A 196 -6.84 3.30 16.15
CA THR A 196 -5.70 3.41 15.22
C THR A 196 -6.18 2.94 13.85
N ILE A 197 -6.17 3.83 12.86
CA ILE A 197 -6.71 3.56 11.53
C ILE A 197 -5.56 3.50 10.53
N TYR A 198 -5.62 2.47 9.68
CA TYR A 198 -4.74 2.24 8.54
C TYR A 198 -5.56 2.39 7.27
N LEU A 199 -5.43 3.54 6.63
CA LEU A 199 -6.21 3.93 5.45
C LEU A 199 -5.42 3.59 4.18
N GLU A 200 -6.08 2.91 3.24
CA GLU A 200 -5.52 2.61 1.92
C GLU A 200 -5.51 3.87 1.02
N PRO A 201 -4.73 3.90 -0.07
CA PRO A 201 -4.74 4.99 -1.03
C PRO A 201 -6.13 5.18 -1.63
N THR A 202 -6.72 6.36 -1.44
CA THR A 202 -8.09 6.66 -1.92
C THR A 202 -8.14 7.80 -2.93
N ASP A 203 -7.02 8.50 -3.15
CA ASP A 203 -6.94 9.72 -3.99
C ASP A 203 -7.95 10.81 -3.61
N ASN A 204 -8.44 10.78 -2.37
CA ASN A 204 -9.27 11.82 -1.78
C ASN A 204 -8.60 12.37 -0.52
N LYS A 205 -9.26 13.32 0.15
CA LYS A 205 -8.72 14.01 1.34
C LYS A 205 -9.37 13.55 2.64
N HIS A 206 -10.33 12.64 2.59
CA HIS A 206 -11.18 12.35 3.75
C HIS A 206 -10.50 11.41 4.73
N LEU A 207 -10.63 11.72 6.01
CA LEU A 207 -10.19 10.87 7.10
C LEU A 207 -11.41 10.27 7.78
N PHE A 208 -11.40 8.94 7.89
CA PHE A 208 -12.48 8.18 8.50
C PHE A 208 -12.25 8.03 10.01
N ALA A 209 -13.32 8.06 10.79
CA ALA A 209 -13.31 7.73 12.20
C ALA A 209 -14.72 7.28 12.64
N LEU A 210 -14.84 6.65 13.81
CA LEU A 210 -16.16 6.41 14.40
C LEU A 210 -16.90 7.73 14.63
N ASP A 211 -18.22 7.66 14.63
CA ASP A 211 -19.09 8.82 14.77
C ASP A 211 -18.66 9.74 15.92
N ARG A 212 -18.71 11.04 15.65
CA ARG A 212 -18.24 12.13 16.52
C ARG A 212 -16.76 12.02 16.89
N PRO A 213 -15.87 12.14 15.90
CA PRO A 213 -14.46 12.33 16.16
C PRO A 213 -14.26 13.64 16.95
N VAL A 214 -13.66 13.51 18.13
CA VAL A 214 -13.22 14.59 19.01
C VAL A 214 -11.85 15.10 18.60
N GLN A 215 -10.99 14.20 18.12
CA GLN A 215 -9.65 14.49 17.67
C GLN A 215 -9.17 13.44 16.67
N ILE A 216 -8.56 13.90 15.59
CA ILE A 216 -7.73 13.06 14.71
C ILE A 216 -6.31 13.59 14.74
N GLN A 217 -5.36 12.71 15.00
CA GLN A 217 -3.93 13.00 15.02
C GLN A 217 -3.31 12.51 13.71
N HIS A 218 -3.28 13.41 12.74
CA HIS A 218 -2.64 13.24 11.44
C HIS A 218 -2.02 14.56 11.00
N GLU A 219 -1.00 14.52 10.14
CA GLU A 219 -0.34 15.72 9.65
C GLU A 219 -1.31 16.58 8.84
N HIS A 220 -1.24 17.90 9.02
CA HIS A 220 -2.03 18.85 8.25
C HIS A 220 -3.55 18.55 8.24
N THR A 221 -4.09 18.11 9.39
CA THR A 221 -5.52 17.81 9.50
C THR A 221 -6.36 19.08 9.56
N ILE A 222 -7.41 19.13 8.76
CA ILE A 222 -8.46 20.15 8.78
C ILE A 222 -9.80 19.49 9.13
N ARG A 223 -10.73 20.29 9.66
CA ARG A 223 -12.04 19.82 10.11
C ARG A 223 -13.11 20.82 9.68
N THR A 224 -14.22 20.29 9.20
CA THR A 224 -15.46 21.04 8.97
C THR A 224 -16.24 21.22 10.29
N ARG A 225 -17.26 22.08 10.29
CA ARG A 225 -18.08 22.28 11.51
C ARG A 225 -18.96 21.08 11.83
N ASN A 226 -19.31 20.28 10.82
CA ASN A 226 -20.13 19.06 10.96
C ASN A 226 -19.33 17.82 11.41
N LEU A 227 -18.11 18.03 11.94
CA LEU A 227 -17.22 16.99 12.46
C LEU A 227 -16.69 16.01 11.39
N SER A 228 -16.65 16.41 10.11
CA SER A 228 -15.90 15.68 9.08
C SER A 228 -14.45 16.15 9.08
N TYR A 229 -13.51 15.21 9.06
CA TYR A 229 -12.07 15.47 9.10
C TYR A 229 -11.43 15.15 7.75
N GLN A 230 -10.48 15.98 7.34
CA GLN A 230 -9.79 15.86 6.07
C GLN A 230 -8.30 16.18 6.24
N SER A 231 -7.47 15.65 5.34
CA SER A 231 -6.09 16.09 5.16
C SER A 231 -6.02 17.29 4.20
N LYS A 232 -5.05 18.20 4.39
CA LYS A 232 -4.80 19.28 3.40
C LYS A 232 -4.38 18.72 2.03
N THR A 233 -3.79 17.52 1.99
CA THR A 233 -3.29 16.84 0.78
C THR A 233 -4.10 15.58 0.45
N HIS A 234 -4.08 15.15 -0.81
CA HIS A 234 -4.68 13.87 -1.20
C HIS A 234 -3.93 12.69 -0.59
N ILE A 235 -4.65 11.62 -0.29
CA ILE A 235 -4.14 10.39 0.33
C ILE A 235 -3.79 9.42 -0.80
N THR A 236 -2.57 9.55 -1.31
CA THR A 236 -2.02 8.76 -2.42
C THR A 236 -1.27 7.51 -1.96
N ASP A 237 -0.90 7.47 -0.68
CA ASP A 237 -0.16 6.37 -0.05
C ASP A 237 -0.91 5.88 1.19
N LYS A 238 -0.56 4.68 1.67
CA LYS A 238 -1.12 4.16 2.92
C LYS A 238 -0.76 5.09 4.08
N VAL A 239 -1.76 5.54 4.83
CA VAL A 239 -1.55 6.40 6.00
C VAL A 239 -2.04 5.73 7.27
N ARG A 240 -1.31 5.99 8.37
CA ARG A 240 -1.70 5.60 9.71
C ARG A 240 -1.99 6.85 10.53
N TYR A 241 -3.13 6.87 11.21
CA TYR A 241 -3.47 7.95 12.13
C TYR A 241 -4.28 7.45 13.32
N THR A 242 -4.30 8.25 14.38
CA THR A 242 -5.07 7.96 15.59
C THR A 242 -6.28 8.87 15.66
N ALA A 243 -7.47 8.29 15.81
CA ALA A 243 -8.70 9.02 16.04
C ALA A 243 -9.22 8.75 17.46
N ARG A 244 -9.84 9.76 18.07
CA ARG A 244 -10.62 9.64 19.29
C ARG A 244 -12.04 10.08 18.99
N SER A 245 -13.00 9.20 19.23
CA SER A 245 -14.42 9.46 18.99
C SER A 245 -15.24 9.20 20.24
N VAL A 246 -16.41 9.85 20.32
CA VAL A 246 -17.40 9.62 21.38
C VAL A 246 -18.67 9.11 20.70
N PRO A 247 -18.75 7.81 20.36
CA PRO A 247 -19.93 7.26 19.71
C PRO A 247 -21.13 7.42 20.64
N SER A 248 -22.13 8.16 20.18
CA SER A 248 -23.33 8.42 20.95
C SER A 248 -24.49 8.69 20.00
N ARG A 249 -25.69 8.29 20.39
CA ARG A 249 -26.91 8.52 19.62
C ARG A 249 -27.50 9.92 19.84
N VAL A 250 -27.12 10.60 20.92
CA VAL A 250 -27.72 11.88 21.33
C VAL A 250 -26.89 13.04 20.80
N TYR A 251 -27.31 13.66 19.69
CA TYR A 251 -26.53 14.74 19.08
C TYR A 251 -26.47 15.95 20.02
N PRO A 252 -25.28 16.46 20.39
CA PRO A 252 -25.22 17.66 21.20
C PRO A 252 -25.81 18.82 20.37
N THR A 253 -26.82 19.48 20.93
CA THR A 253 -27.67 20.54 20.35
C THR A 253 -26.91 21.80 19.90
N ALA A 254 -25.57 21.79 19.93
CA ALA A 254 -24.69 22.93 19.69
C ALA A 254 -24.35 23.18 18.21
N LEU A 255 -24.95 22.47 17.24
CA LEU A 255 -24.92 22.92 15.85
C LEU A 255 -25.86 24.13 15.73
N GLN A 256 -25.29 25.29 15.99
CA GLN A 256 -25.97 26.57 16.23
C GLN A 256 -26.60 27.20 14.97
N GLN A 257 -26.68 26.48 13.85
CA GLN A 257 -27.10 27.01 12.56
C GLN A 257 -28.00 26.01 11.81
N TRP A 258 -29.17 25.76 12.39
CA TRP A 258 -30.21 24.89 11.84
C TRP A 258 -30.65 25.35 10.44
N ASP A 259 -30.66 26.66 10.19
CA ASP A 259 -31.07 27.27 8.92
C ASP A 259 -30.37 26.68 7.69
N LYS A 260 -29.10 26.28 7.83
CA LYS A 260 -28.36 25.66 6.72
C LYS A 260 -28.92 24.28 6.36
N TYR A 261 -29.22 23.48 7.37
CA TYR A 261 -29.76 22.13 7.19
C TYR A 261 -31.26 22.12 6.83
N LEU A 262 -31.91 23.29 6.87
CA LEU A 262 -33.27 23.51 6.36
C LEU A 262 -33.28 23.94 4.87
N GLN A 263 -32.11 24.04 4.22
CA GLN A 263 -32.03 24.35 2.80
C GLN A 263 -32.74 23.28 1.96
N LEU A 264 -33.62 23.73 1.07
CA LEU A 264 -34.28 22.90 0.08
C LEU A 264 -34.11 23.51 -1.32
N PRO A 265 -34.01 22.70 -2.39
CA PRO A 265 -33.94 23.21 -3.75
C PRO A 265 -35.28 23.83 -4.17
N ALA A 266 -35.23 24.80 -5.08
CA ALA A 266 -36.44 25.37 -5.66
C ALA A 266 -37.13 24.34 -6.58
N GLY A 267 -38.45 24.21 -6.48
CA GLY A 267 -39.24 23.35 -7.36
C GLY A 267 -39.31 21.88 -6.96
N LEU A 268 -39.31 21.58 -5.65
CA LEU A 268 -39.62 20.22 -5.17
C LEU A 268 -41.00 19.75 -5.67
N PRO A 269 -41.17 18.45 -5.98
CA PRO A 269 -42.47 17.89 -6.33
C PRO A 269 -43.50 18.15 -5.23
N LYS A 270 -44.71 18.54 -5.63
CA LYS A 270 -45.78 18.89 -4.67
C LYS A 270 -46.14 17.73 -3.77
N GLU A 271 -46.07 16.50 -4.29
CA GLU A 271 -46.35 15.27 -3.57
C GLU A 271 -45.40 15.07 -2.38
N VAL A 272 -44.12 15.46 -2.53
CA VAL A 272 -43.12 15.37 -1.46
C VAL A 272 -43.41 16.42 -0.38
N VAL A 273 -43.76 17.64 -0.80
CA VAL A 273 -44.11 18.72 0.13
C VAL A 273 -45.37 18.37 0.92
N ASP A 274 -46.42 17.90 0.24
CA ASP A 274 -47.69 17.51 0.86
C ASP A 274 -47.51 16.35 1.84
N LEU A 275 -46.66 15.36 1.50
CA LEU A 275 -46.31 14.25 2.38
C LEU A 275 -45.63 14.74 3.67
N VAL A 276 -44.64 15.62 3.56
CA VAL A 276 -43.90 16.13 4.73
C VAL A 276 -44.82 16.97 5.61
N MET A 277 -45.65 17.84 5.02
CA MET A 277 -46.63 18.65 5.74
C MET A 277 -47.69 17.80 6.48
N GLY A 278 -47.98 16.59 5.99
CA GLY A 278 -48.87 15.64 6.67
C GLY A 278 -48.23 14.90 7.85
N LEU A 279 -46.90 14.93 7.98
CA LEU A 279 -46.13 14.29 9.06
C LEU A 279 -45.76 15.25 10.20
N THR A 280 -45.82 16.56 9.95
CA THR A 280 -45.54 17.65 10.91
C THR A 280 -46.80 18.15 11.59
#